data_AF-A0A8T6PKH3-F1
#
_entry.id   AF-A0A8T6PKH3-F1
#
_cell.length_a   1.000
_cell.length_b   1.000
_cell.length_c   1.000
_cell.angle_alpha   90.00
_cell.angle_beta   90.00
_cell.angle_gamma   90.00
#
_symmetry.space_group_name_H-M   'P 1'
#
loop_
_entity.id
_entity.type
_entity.pdbx_description
1 polymer ?
#
loop_
_entity_poly.entity_id
_entity_poly.type
_entity_poly.pdbx_seq_one_letter_code
_entity_poly.pdbx_strand_id
1 'polypeptide(L)' 'CGHIDQANRKTQDQFLCTACAFSAHADVNAAINIGRRGSVNAPYAVRELGSNPA' A
#
# COMPACT_ATOMS: atom_id res chain seq x y z
N CYS A 1 -3.47 10.11 -1.61
CA CYS A 1 -4.71 10.70 -1.06
C CYS A 1 -5.64 9.66 -0.44
N GLY A 2 -5.64 8.38 -0.89
CA GLY A 2 -6.57 7.37 -0.37
C GLY A 2 -7.94 7.36 -1.06
N HIS A 3 -8.15 8.22 -2.06
CA HIS A 3 -9.36 8.23 -2.87
C HIS A 3 -9.47 6.95 -3.72
N ILE A 4 -10.64 6.33 -3.72
CA ILE A 4 -10.97 5.10 -4.44
C ILE A 4 -12.10 5.44 -5.42
N ASP A 5 -11.84 5.25 -6.71
CA ASP A 5 -12.78 5.48 -7.80
C ASP A 5 -12.36 4.57 -8.96
N GLN A 6 -13.34 4.01 -9.68
CA GLN A 6 -13.11 3.20 -10.86
C GLN A 6 -12.48 4.01 -12.01
N ALA A 7 -12.86 5.29 -12.14
CA ALA A 7 -12.30 6.20 -13.13
C ALA A 7 -10.81 6.48 -12.93
N ASN A 8 -10.25 6.13 -11.76
CA ASN A 8 -8.82 6.30 -11.50
C ASN A 8 -7.94 5.37 -12.35
N ARG A 9 -8.51 4.31 -12.92
CA ARG A 9 -7.81 3.38 -13.83
C ARG A 9 -8.47 3.44 -15.20
N LYS A 10 -7.95 4.32 -16.07
CA LYS A 10 -8.50 4.58 -17.41
C LYS A 10 -8.26 3.43 -18.39
N THR A 11 -7.09 2.80 -18.30
CA THR A 11 -6.66 1.66 -19.13
C THR A 11 -5.96 0.64 -18.24
N GLN A 12 -5.58 -0.52 -18.80
CA GLN A 12 -4.91 -1.55 -18.02
C GLN A 12 -3.58 -1.06 -17.42
N ASP A 13 -2.86 -0.22 -18.16
CA ASP A 13 -1.53 0.32 -17.87
C ASP A 13 -1.54 1.70 -17.19
N GLN A 14 -2.61 2.51 -17.34
CA GLN A 14 -2.63 3.89 -16.84
C GLN A 14 -3.48 4.07 -15.58
N PHE A 15 -2.90 4.77 -14.60
CA PHE A 15 -3.59 5.25 -13.41
C PHE A 15 -3.52 6.79 -13.32
N LEU A 16 -4.64 7.44 -13.02
CA LEU A 16 -4.76 8.87 -12.74
C LEU A 16 -5.78 9.08 -11.62
N CYS A 17 -5.35 9.55 -10.46
CA CYS A 17 -6.27 9.89 -9.39
C CYS A 17 -7.08 11.15 -9.73
N THR A 18 -8.41 11.04 -9.80
CA THR A 18 -9.33 12.15 -10.08
C THR A 18 -9.36 13.20 -8.96
N ALA A 19 -9.00 12.83 -7.72
CA ALA A 19 -9.01 13.72 -6.56
C ALA A 19 -7.72 14.52 -6.36
N CYS A 20 -6.56 13.97 -6.72
CA CYS A 20 -5.26 14.61 -6.46
C CYS A 20 -4.33 14.68 -7.67
N ALA A 21 -4.83 14.36 -8.86
CA ALA A 21 -4.10 14.37 -10.13
C ALA A 21 -2.83 13.50 -10.19
N PHE A 22 -2.62 12.61 -9.21
CA PHE A 22 -1.46 11.71 -9.22
C PHE A 22 -1.58 10.71 -10.37
N SER A 23 -0.58 10.68 -11.26
CA SER A 23 -0.51 9.76 -12.39
C SER A 23 0.67 8.81 -12.28
N ALA A 24 0.46 7.54 -12.60
CA ALA A 24 1.52 6.53 -12.66
C ALA A 24 1.08 5.35 -13.54
N HIS A 25 2.00 4.41 -13.80
CA HIS A 25 1.62 3.11 -14.34
C HIS A 25 0.78 2.35 -13.29
N ALA A 26 -0.26 1.67 -13.73
CA ALA A 26 -1.21 0.98 -12.85
C ALA A 26 -0.52 -0.06 -11.96
N ASP A 27 0.40 -0.85 -12.51
CA ASP A 27 1.14 -1.89 -11.76
C ASP A 27 2.13 -1.29 -10.76
N VAL A 28 2.75 -0.15 -11.08
CA VAL A 28 3.61 0.58 -10.14
C VAL A 28 2.79 1.10 -8.96
N ASN A 29 1.63 1.69 -9.25
CA ASN A 29 0.71 2.15 -8.21
C ASN A 29 0.17 0.98 -7.36
N ALA A 30 -0.11 -0.17 -7.98
CA ALA A 30 -0.50 -1.38 -7.27
C ALA A 30 0.62 -1.88 -6.34
N ALA A 31 1.87 -1.93 -6.82
CA ALA A 31 3.02 -2.31 -6.01
C ALA A 31 3.22 -1.39 -4.80
N ILE A 32 3.07 -0.08 -4.97
CA ILE A 32 3.11 0.90 -3.86
C ILE A 32 1.98 0.61 -2.85
N ASN A 33 0.76 0.36 -3.32
CA ASN A 33 -0.37 0.07 -2.44
C ASN A 33 -0.18 -1.25 -1.67
N ILE A 34 0.34 -2.29 -2.33
CA ILE A 34 0.67 -3.57 -1.69
C ILE A 34 1.78 -3.37 -0.66
N GLY A 35 2.87 -2.68 -1.01
CA GLY A 35 3.98 -2.39 -0.10
C GLY A 35 3.54 -1.61 1.15
N ARG A 36 2.62 -0.65 1.00
CA ARG A 36 2.03 0.09 2.13
C ARG A 36 1.14 -0.76 3.02
N ARG A 37 0.49 -1.79 2.49
CA ARG A 37 -0.46 -2.66 3.21
C ARG A 37 0.17 -3.96 3.70
N GLY A 38 1.35 -4.32 3.20
CA GLY A 38 2.09 -5.53 3.54
C GLY A 38 2.59 -5.48 4.98
N SER A 39 1.72 -5.79 5.94
CA SER A 39 2.13 -6.14 7.29
C SER A 39 2.70 -7.56 7.24
N VAL A 40 4.00 -7.70 7.47
CA VAL A 40 4.62 -9.03 7.58
C VAL A 40 4.22 -9.65 8.91
N ASN A 41 3.83 -10.93 8.89
CA ASN A 41 3.57 -11.65 10.13
C ASN A 41 4.92 -11.82 10.84
N ALA A 42 5.10 -11.18 11.99
CA ALA A 42 6.33 -11.31 12.75
C ALA A 42 6.53 -12.77 13.15
N PRO A 43 7.75 -13.33 13.04
CA PRO A 43 7.99 -14.70 13.45
C PRO A 43 7.65 -14.85 14.94
N TYR A 44 7.06 -15.98 15.33
CA TYR A 44 6.61 -16.17 16.72
C TYR A 44 7.75 -16.03 17.76
N ALA A 45 9.00 -16.22 17.32
CA ALA A 45 10.20 -16.06 18.12
C ALA A 45 10.48 -14.63 18.64
N VAL A 46 9.87 -13.56 18.08
CA VAL A 46 10.10 -12.18 18.57
C VAL A 46 9.18 -11.76 19.74
N ARG A 47 8.20 -12.57 20.16
CA ARG A 47 7.30 -12.21 21.27
C ARG A 47 7.93 -12.35 22.67
N GLU A 48 9.06 -13.01 22.83
CA GLU A 48 9.65 -13.29 24.15
C GLU A 48 10.77 -12.33 24.60
N LEU A 49 11.23 -11.40 23.75
CA LEU A 49 12.33 -10.47 24.10
C LEU A 49 11.87 -9.07 24.55
N GLY A 50 10.58 -8.89 24.85
CA GLY A 50 9.98 -7.57 25.10
C GLY A 50 9.48 -7.28 26.51
N SER A 51 9.68 -8.16 27.50
CA SER A 51 9.37 -7.84 28.90
C SER A 51 10.57 -7.18 29.56
N ASN A 52 10.64 -5.84 29.47
CA ASN A 52 11.51 -5.04 30.33
C ASN A 52 10.74 -4.70 31.63
N PRO A 53 11.00 -5.36 32.78
CA PRO A 53 10.59 -4.80 34.05
C PRO A 53 11.57 -3.66 34.40
N ALA A 54 11.01 -2.57 34.89
CA ALA A 54 11.73 -1.41 35.41
C ALA A 54 12.75 -1.77 36.50
#